data_AF-A0A2J0QAV0-F1
#
_entry.id   AF-A0A2J0QAV0-F1
#
_cell.length_a   1.000
_cell.length_b   1.000
_cell.length_c   1.000
_cell.angle_alpha   90.00
_cell.angle_beta   90.00
_cell.angle_gamma   90.00
#
_symmetry.space_group_name_H-M   'P 1'
#
loop_
_entity.id
_entity.type
_entity.pdbx_description
1 polymer ?
#
loop_
_entity_poly.entity_id
_entity_poly.type
_entity_poly.pdbx_seq_one_letter_code
_entity_poly.pdbx_strand_id
1 'polypeptide(L)'
;MNKEELLNELSSKISSGEISREEIADLFGSRPEQSSANETKGNSHFSITKILYILGAAIVLIGIVAFVSQIWHNVGSLGRISVTLGMGLITTAIGSVLLKQKPGEYIGPIFHFIGGMLIPGGSMVTLYELDVDFSSIWPIAITFGVILLFYLLLNRVHKHPLLTFFSIANGTAFVYLLVEAITKNSYIDRENLYAYLTMVIGGSYIFLAYSFSKNWNKYLVGILCLVGSFAFLSSAFSRVLDASSRRGIGFHPWEILFFFFVFGGMFLSVKMKSGWILGVSTLFLIAHVSYITSEYFADSLGWPISLVILGFVFIGLGYGSVTINKKYIKGSA
;
A
#
# COMPACT_ATOMS: atom_id res chain seq x y z
N MET A 1 39.10 -23.66 25.01
CA MET A 1 38.70 -24.12 26.34
C MET A 1 37.46 -24.98 26.19
N ASN A 2 37.58 -26.27 26.53
CA ASN A 2 36.45 -27.20 26.46
C ASN A 2 35.58 -27.04 27.74
N LYS A 3 34.32 -27.50 27.70
CA LYS A 3 33.36 -27.34 28.81
C LYS A 3 33.89 -27.92 30.13
N GLU A 4 34.62 -29.02 30.05
CA GLU A 4 35.21 -29.71 31.21
C GLU A 4 36.38 -28.92 31.82
N GLU A 5 37.21 -28.28 31.00
CA GLU A 5 38.29 -27.40 31.47
C GLU A 5 37.72 -26.19 32.22
N LEU A 6 36.65 -25.60 31.69
CA LEU A 6 35.94 -24.47 32.30
C LEU A 6 35.38 -24.80 33.69
N LEU A 7 34.76 -25.96 33.85
CA LEU A 7 34.15 -26.36 35.12
C LEU A 7 35.22 -26.69 36.17
N ASN A 8 36.34 -27.30 35.76
CA ASN A 8 37.45 -27.57 36.66
C ASN A 8 38.13 -26.28 37.13
N GLU A 9 38.31 -25.30 36.25
CA GLU A 9 38.86 -24.00 36.60
C GLU A 9 37.92 -23.22 37.54
N LEU A 10 36.61 -23.26 37.29
CA LEU A 10 35.62 -22.65 38.17
C LEU A 10 35.63 -23.31 39.57
N SER A 11 35.69 -24.64 39.62
CA SER A 11 35.75 -25.39 40.88
C SER A 11 37.02 -25.07 41.66
N SER A 12 38.17 -24.94 40.98
CA SER A 12 39.44 -24.54 41.58
C SER A 12 39.33 -23.15 42.22
N LYS A 13 38.76 -22.18 41.51
CA LYS A 13 38.58 -20.79 41.99
C LYS A 13 37.60 -20.64 43.15
N ILE A 14 36.58 -21.50 43.21
CA ILE A 14 35.67 -21.57 44.37
C ILE A 14 36.42 -22.15 45.58
N SER A 15 37.25 -23.17 45.38
CA SER A 15 37.98 -23.82 46.48
C SER A 15 39.11 -22.97 47.06
N SER A 16 39.70 -22.08 46.27
CA SER A 16 40.72 -21.12 46.72
C SER A 16 40.13 -19.88 47.40
N GLY A 17 38.79 -19.72 47.39
CA GLY A 17 38.12 -18.54 47.94
C GLY A 17 38.27 -17.28 47.09
N GLU A 18 38.81 -17.39 45.87
CA GLU A 18 38.88 -16.27 44.92
C GLU A 18 37.50 -15.88 44.40
N ILE A 19 36.56 -16.82 44.33
CA ILE A 19 35.18 -16.59 43.87
C ILE A 19 34.22 -17.27 44.84
N SER A 20 33.21 -16.54 45.31
CA SER A 20 32.17 -17.08 46.20
C SER A 20 31.07 -17.80 45.40
N ARG A 21 30.43 -18.81 46.01
CA ARG A 21 29.29 -19.50 45.37
C ARG A 21 28.09 -18.57 45.19
N GLU A 22 27.94 -17.63 46.11
CA GLU A 22 26.94 -16.58 46.11
C GLU A 22 27.22 -15.58 44.97
N GLU A 23 28.49 -15.26 44.70
CA GLU A 23 28.89 -14.38 43.59
C GLU A 23 28.59 -14.97 42.21
N ILE A 24 28.75 -16.30 42.05
CA ILE A 24 28.33 -17.03 40.84
C ILE A 24 26.80 -17.09 40.74
N ALA A 25 26.12 -17.39 41.85
CA ALA A 25 24.66 -17.41 41.90
C ALA A 25 24.05 -16.04 41.60
N ASP A 26 24.70 -14.95 42.01
CA ASP A 26 24.31 -13.57 41.65
C ASP A 26 24.64 -13.26 40.20
N LEU A 27 25.73 -13.75 39.62
CA LEU A 27 26.05 -13.53 38.20
C LEU A 27 25.08 -14.27 37.25
N PHE A 28 24.58 -15.43 37.66
CA PHE A 28 23.59 -16.21 36.91
C PHE A 28 22.14 -15.89 37.29
N GLY A 29 21.89 -15.46 38.53
CA GLY A 29 20.58 -15.09 39.09
C GLY A 29 20.22 -13.60 38.95
N SER A 30 21.22 -12.72 38.83
CA SER A 30 21.07 -11.29 38.48
C SER A 30 21.34 -11.02 36.99
N ARG A 31 21.45 -12.08 36.18
CA ARG A 31 21.15 -11.94 34.76
C ARG A 31 19.63 -11.79 34.69
N PRO A 32 19.07 -10.63 34.29
CA PRO A 32 17.69 -10.66 33.87
C PRO A 32 17.66 -11.70 32.75
N GLU A 33 16.91 -12.77 32.99
CA GLU A 33 16.28 -13.46 31.89
C GLU A 33 15.76 -12.35 30.97
N GLN A 34 16.22 -12.36 29.72
CA GLN A 34 15.42 -11.85 28.62
C GLN A 34 14.18 -12.75 28.48
N SER A 35 13.39 -12.82 29.55
CA SER A 35 11.98 -13.05 29.51
C SER A 35 11.42 -11.91 28.67
N SER A 36 11.15 -12.26 27.43
CA SER A 36 10.33 -11.52 26.48
C SER A 36 8.94 -11.32 27.08
N ALA A 37 8.82 -10.40 28.04
CA ALA A 37 7.58 -10.04 28.72
C ALA A 37 7.71 -8.65 29.36
N ASN A 38 8.18 -7.69 28.58
CA ASN A 38 7.75 -6.30 28.61
C ASN A 38 8.38 -5.62 27.39
N GLU A 39 7.87 -5.97 26.20
CA GLU A 39 7.67 -4.95 25.18
C GLU A 39 6.66 -3.95 25.77
N THR A 40 7.17 -3.04 26.61
CA THR A 40 6.67 -1.68 26.65
C THR A 40 6.52 -1.29 25.20
N LYS A 41 5.27 -1.14 24.75
CA LYS A 41 4.88 -0.60 23.44
C LYS A 41 6.01 0.29 22.94
N GLY A 42 6.78 -0.24 21.99
CA GLY A 42 7.87 0.48 21.38
C GLY A 42 7.25 1.65 20.65
N ASN A 43 7.12 2.76 21.37
CA ASN A 43 6.88 4.06 20.78
C ASN A 43 7.93 4.17 19.70
N SER A 44 7.47 4.19 18.46
CA SER A 44 8.29 4.38 17.28
C SER A 44 9.08 5.65 17.47
N HIS A 45 10.29 5.56 18.00
CA HIS A 45 11.19 6.69 18.06
C HIS A 45 11.66 6.89 16.62
N PHE A 46 10.83 7.61 15.86
CA PHE A 46 11.17 8.13 14.56
C PHE A 46 12.52 8.82 14.74
N SER A 47 13.58 8.22 14.19
CA SER A 47 14.92 8.82 14.26
C SER A 47 14.79 10.24 13.71
N ILE A 48 15.19 11.23 14.50
CA ILE A 48 15.11 12.66 14.15
C ILE A 48 15.68 12.90 12.76
N THR A 49 16.75 12.17 12.40
CA THR A 49 17.34 12.15 11.06
C THR A 49 16.34 11.81 9.95
N LYS A 50 15.47 10.80 10.14
CA LYS A 50 14.43 10.45 9.17
C LYS A 50 13.39 11.55 9.01
N ILE A 51 13.00 12.20 10.12
CA ILE A 51 12.06 13.32 10.07
C ILE A 51 12.69 14.48 9.30
N LEU A 52 13.93 14.85 9.62
CA LEU A 52 14.65 15.92 8.94
C LEU A 52 14.80 15.65 7.45
N TYR A 53 15.04 14.40 7.08
CA TYR A 53 15.10 13.95 5.71
C TYR A 53 13.78 14.05 4.94
N ILE A 54 12.68 13.59 5.54
CA ILE A 54 11.35 13.70 4.92
C ILE A 54 10.94 15.18 4.81
N LEU A 55 11.19 15.97 5.86
CA LEU A 55 10.91 17.39 5.87
C LEU A 55 11.75 18.14 4.83
N GLY A 56 13.04 17.81 4.73
CA GLY A 56 13.93 18.34 3.71
C GLY A 56 13.45 18.02 2.30
N ALA A 57 12.99 16.80 2.05
CA ALA A 57 12.42 16.41 0.75
C ALA A 57 11.16 17.22 0.40
N ALA A 58 10.28 17.43 1.38
CA ALA A 58 9.08 18.26 1.20
C ALA A 58 9.44 19.72 0.90
N ILE A 59 10.38 20.29 1.65
CA ILE A 59 10.88 21.66 1.42
C ILE A 59 11.51 21.77 0.03
N VAL A 60 12.31 20.78 -0.40
CA VAL A 60 12.90 20.76 -1.75
C VAL A 60 11.82 20.74 -2.82
N LEU A 61 10.80 19.88 -2.69
CA LEU A 61 9.70 19.83 -3.66
C LEU A 61 8.94 21.15 -3.75
N ILE A 62 8.58 21.74 -2.60
CA ILE A 62 7.91 23.05 -2.54
C ILE A 62 8.80 24.13 -3.15
N GLY A 63 10.09 24.14 -2.79
CA GLY A 63 11.08 25.08 -3.30
C GLY A 63 11.25 24.99 -4.81
N ILE A 64 11.30 23.78 -5.38
CA ILE A 64 11.37 23.58 -6.83
C ILE A 64 10.11 24.12 -7.53
N VAL A 65 8.92 23.81 -7.01
CA VAL A 65 7.66 24.33 -7.58
C VAL A 65 7.60 25.85 -7.53
N ALA A 66 7.95 26.45 -6.39
CA ALA A 66 7.98 27.90 -6.23
C ALA A 66 9.03 28.55 -7.15
N PHE A 67 10.23 27.97 -7.21
CA PHE A 67 11.31 28.45 -8.07
C PHE A 67 10.90 28.42 -9.55
N VAL A 68 10.40 27.27 -10.03
CA VAL A 68 9.93 27.12 -11.42
C VAL A 68 8.85 28.14 -11.75
N SER A 69 7.89 28.35 -10.84
CA SER A 69 6.84 29.36 -11.01
C SER A 69 7.40 30.78 -11.16
N GLN A 70 8.40 31.15 -10.34
CA GLN A 70 9.02 32.47 -10.40
C GLN A 70 9.83 32.72 -11.68
N ILE A 71 10.56 31.71 -12.16
CA ILE A 71 11.39 31.87 -13.36
C ILE A 71 10.62 31.57 -14.65
N TRP A 72 9.40 31.04 -14.57
CA TRP A 72 8.66 30.50 -15.72
C TRP A 72 8.65 31.42 -16.93
N HIS A 73 8.30 32.69 -16.74
CA HIS A 73 8.22 33.68 -17.83
C HIS A 73 9.58 34.20 -18.30
N ASN A 74 10.64 34.00 -17.52
CA ASN A 74 11.98 34.53 -17.77
C ASN A 74 12.91 33.52 -18.44
N VAL A 75 12.57 32.22 -18.42
CA VAL A 75 13.33 31.17 -19.10
C VAL A 75 12.60 30.70 -20.36
N GLY A 76 13.37 30.48 -21.44
CA GLY A 76 12.85 29.87 -22.65
C GLY A 76 12.48 28.39 -22.46
N SER A 77 11.84 27.81 -23.47
CA SER A 77 11.36 26.41 -23.50
C SER A 77 12.40 25.40 -22.99
N LEU A 78 13.62 25.43 -23.53
CA LEU A 78 14.71 24.54 -23.09
C LEU A 78 15.03 24.70 -21.60
N GLY A 79 14.97 25.92 -21.07
CA GLY A 79 15.19 26.20 -19.66
C GLY A 79 14.11 25.59 -18.77
N ARG A 80 12.84 25.72 -19.17
CA ARG A 80 11.70 25.11 -18.45
C ARG A 80 11.80 23.58 -18.42
N ILE A 81 12.13 22.97 -19.55
CA ILE A 81 12.35 21.51 -19.65
C ILE A 81 13.51 21.08 -18.75
N SER A 82 14.63 21.81 -18.80
CA SER A 82 15.84 21.47 -18.04
C SER A 82 15.64 21.57 -16.53
N VAL A 83 14.96 22.63 -16.06
CA VAL A 83 14.72 22.83 -14.62
C VAL A 83 13.68 21.87 -14.07
N THR A 84 12.74 21.39 -14.89
CA THR A 84 11.70 20.44 -14.44
C THR A 84 12.12 18.99 -14.63
N LEU A 85 12.17 18.50 -15.87
CA LEU A 85 12.52 17.11 -16.19
C LEU A 85 13.99 16.84 -15.89
N GLY A 86 14.89 17.74 -16.28
CA GLY A 86 16.33 17.58 -16.05
C GLY A 86 16.67 17.45 -14.57
N MET A 87 16.09 18.29 -13.72
CA MET A 87 16.27 18.18 -12.26
C MET A 87 15.72 16.86 -11.70
N GLY A 88 14.56 16.40 -12.18
CA GLY A 88 14.01 15.09 -11.81
C GLY A 88 14.94 13.93 -12.17
N LEU A 89 15.52 13.95 -13.38
CA LEU A 89 16.48 12.95 -13.85
C LEU A 89 17.79 12.99 -13.06
N ILE A 90 18.37 14.17 -12.83
CA ILE A 90 19.60 14.34 -12.04
C ILE A 90 19.39 13.83 -10.61
N THR A 91 18.28 14.21 -9.97
CA THR A 91 17.98 13.78 -8.60
C THR A 91 17.82 12.27 -8.52
N THR A 92 17.18 11.66 -9.52
CA THR A 92 17.06 10.19 -9.63
C THR A 92 18.42 9.50 -9.85
N ALA A 93 19.29 10.09 -10.67
CA ALA A 93 20.63 9.58 -10.91
C ALA A 93 21.49 9.62 -9.64
N ILE A 94 21.44 10.73 -8.89
CA ILE A 94 22.09 10.86 -7.58
C ILE A 94 21.54 9.80 -6.61
N GLY A 95 20.21 9.63 -6.55
CA GLY A 95 19.56 8.58 -5.75
C GLY A 95 20.08 7.18 -6.09
N SER A 96 20.30 6.90 -7.37
CA SER A 96 20.82 5.61 -7.85
C SER A 96 22.27 5.39 -7.42
N VAL A 97 23.13 6.42 -7.49
CA VAL A 97 24.52 6.36 -7.02
C VAL A 97 24.56 6.13 -5.50
N LEU A 98 23.76 6.89 -4.75
CA LEU A 98 23.69 6.78 -3.29
C LEU A 98 23.15 5.43 -2.82
N LEU A 99 22.14 4.86 -3.50
CA LEU A 99 21.66 3.50 -3.20
C LEU A 99 22.74 2.43 -3.42
N LYS A 100 23.63 2.60 -4.42
CA LYS A 100 24.73 1.67 -4.65
C LYS A 100 25.86 1.81 -3.63
N GLN A 101 26.24 3.05 -3.31
CA GLN A 101 27.35 3.31 -2.38
C GLN A 101 26.95 3.05 -0.92
N LYS A 102 25.69 3.32 -0.56
CA LYS A 102 25.19 3.29 0.80
C LYS A 102 23.80 2.64 0.90
N PRO A 103 23.68 1.33 0.64
CA PRO A 103 22.39 0.63 0.48
C PRO A 103 21.49 0.57 1.74
N GLY A 104 22.00 1.00 2.91
CA GLY A 104 21.24 1.08 4.16
C GLY A 104 20.84 2.50 4.60
N GLU A 105 21.33 3.54 3.92
CA GLU A 105 20.99 4.92 4.26
C GLU A 105 19.70 5.38 3.57
N TYR A 106 18.91 6.20 4.27
CA TYR A 106 17.64 6.72 3.74
C TYR A 106 17.82 7.78 2.64
N ILE A 107 19.03 8.30 2.46
CA ILE A 107 19.32 9.39 1.53
C ILE A 107 19.07 9.00 0.07
N GLY A 108 19.52 7.82 -0.38
CA GLY A 108 19.26 7.33 -1.74
C GLY A 108 17.77 7.24 -2.09
N PRO A 109 16.94 6.57 -1.25
CA PRO A 109 15.48 6.56 -1.41
C PRO A 109 14.85 7.96 -1.46
N ILE A 110 15.31 8.92 -0.67
CA ILE A 110 14.74 10.28 -0.67
C ILE A 110 14.98 10.98 -2.01
N PHE A 111 16.19 10.88 -2.56
CA PHE A 111 16.50 11.42 -3.87
C PHE A 111 15.64 10.76 -4.96
N HIS A 112 15.43 9.44 -4.89
CA HIS A 112 14.49 8.76 -5.76
C HIS A 112 13.03 9.19 -5.56
N PHE A 113 12.63 9.55 -4.34
CA PHE A 113 11.29 10.07 -4.07
C PHE A 113 11.07 11.43 -4.74
N ILE A 114 12.04 12.33 -4.60
CA ILE A 114 12.00 13.67 -5.23
C ILE A 114 11.97 13.53 -6.75
N GLY A 115 12.88 12.74 -7.33
CA GLY A 115 12.89 12.45 -8.77
C GLY A 115 11.61 11.76 -9.25
N GLY A 116 11.09 10.83 -8.44
CA GLY A 116 9.78 10.19 -8.54
C GLY A 116 8.62 11.13 -8.80
N MET A 117 8.57 12.22 -8.04
CA MET A 117 7.53 13.24 -8.15
C MET A 117 7.78 14.21 -9.31
N LEU A 118 9.04 14.56 -9.57
CA LEU A 118 9.40 15.56 -10.59
C LEU A 118 9.33 15.02 -12.01
N ILE A 119 9.72 13.77 -12.26
CA ILE A 119 9.83 13.21 -13.62
C ILE A 119 8.48 13.23 -14.37
N PRO A 120 7.35 12.74 -13.80
CA PRO A 120 6.07 12.83 -14.49
C PRO A 120 5.66 14.27 -14.81
N GLY A 121 5.80 15.19 -13.85
CA GLY A 121 5.48 16.60 -14.05
C GLY A 121 6.36 17.28 -15.10
N GLY A 122 7.68 17.08 -15.03
CA GLY A 122 8.63 17.60 -16.02
C GLY A 122 8.42 17.01 -17.41
N SER A 123 7.96 15.76 -17.50
CA SER A 123 7.61 15.15 -18.79
C SER A 123 6.36 15.81 -19.39
N MET A 124 5.37 16.19 -18.58
CA MET A 124 4.20 16.95 -19.06
C MET A 124 4.61 18.35 -19.53
N VAL A 125 5.50 19.03 -18.80
CA VAL A 125 6.08 20.32 -19.24
C VAL A 125 6.82 20.15 -20.56
N THR A 126 7.54 19.04 -20.75
CA THR A 126 8.25 18.76 -22.01
C THR A 126 7.27 18.61 -23.17
N LEU A 127 6.16 17.90 -22.99
CA LEU A 127 5.13 17.82 -24.03
C LEU A 127 4.53 19.20 -24.35
N TYR A 128 4.28 20.01 -23.32
CA TYR A 128 3.71 21.34 -23.47
C TYR A 128 4.65 22.28 -24.26
N GLU A 129 5.93 22.28 -23.92
CA GLU A 129 6.93 23.14 -24.55
C GLU A 129 7.36 22.67 -25.96
N LEU A 130 7.00 21.45 -26.34
CA LEU A 130 7.18 20.91 -27.70
C LEU A 130 5.94 21.11 -28.59
N ASP A 131 4.96 21.91 -28.13
CA ASP A 131 3.69 22.17 -28.81
C ASP A 131 2.96 20.88 -29.22
N VAL A 132 3.08 19.83 -28.39
CA VAL A 132 2.40 18.56 -28.64
C VAL A 132 0.91 18.74 -28.39
N ASP A 133 0.11 18.35 -29.38
CA ASP A 133 -1.34 18.48 -29.30
C ASP A 133 -1.96 17.57 -28.22
N PHE A 134 -2.41 18.19 -27.13
CA PHE A 134 -3.13 17.53 -26.04
C PHE A 134 -4.58 17.16 -26.39
N SER A 135 -5.07 17.53 -27.58
CA SER A 135 -6.31 16.99 -28.12
C SER A 135 -6.20 15.48 -28.34
N SER A 136 -4.99 14.96 -28.59
CA SER A 136 -4.72 13.53 -28.60
C SER A 136 -4.17 13.07 -27.25
N ILE A 137 -4.68 11.94 -26.74
CA ILE A 137 -4.22 11.37 -25.46
C ILE A 137 -2.98 10.48 -25.66
N TRP A 138 -2.72 10.08 -26.90
CA TRP A 138 -1.59 9.22 -27.26
C TRP A 138 -0.23 9.72 -26.77
N PRO A 139 0.15 11.00 -26.92
CA PRO A 139 1.45 11.47 -26.44
C PRO A 139 1.61 11.37 -24.92
N ILE A 140 0.53 11.63 -24.17
CA ILE A 140 0.50 11.50 -22.71
C ILE A 140 0.65 10.02 -22.32
N ALA A 141 -0.10 9.13 -22.97
CA ALA A 141 -0.02 7.69 -22.73
C ALA A 141 1.39 7.15 -23.01
N ILE A 142 1.97 7.48 -24.17
CA ILE A 142 3.34 7.06 -24.54
C ILE A 142 4.34 7.56 -23.48
N THR A 143 4.19 8.80 -23.03
CA THR A 143 5.07 9.38 -22.01
C THR A 143 5.02 8.60 -20.70
N PHE A 144 3.83 8.29 -20.18
CA PHE A 144 3.71 7.44 -18.99
C PHE A 144 4.21 6.01 -19.22
N GLY A 145 4.09 5.47 -20.43
CA GLY A 145 4.69 4.18 -20.81
C GLY A 145 6.22 4.20 -20.76
N VAL A 146 6.85 5.28 -21.23
CA VAL A 146 8.31 5.49 -21.13
C VAL A 146 8.74 5.65 -19.67
N ILE A 147 8.00 6.41 -18.86
CA ILE A 147 8.28 6.59 -17.43
C ILE A 147 8.13 5.26 -16.67
N LEU A 148 7.10 4.47 -16.97
CA LEU A 148 6.94 3.12 -16.44
C LEU A 148 8.17 2.26 -16.77
N LEU A 149 8.60 2.24 -18.03
CA LEU A 149 9.76 1.46 -18.46
C LEU A 149 11.03 1.92 -17.72
N PHE A 150 11.22 3.23 -17.57
CA PHE A 150 12.33 3.81 -16.83
C PHE A 150 12.37 3.31 -15.37
N TYR A 151 11.26 3.36 -14.65
CA TYR A 151 11.21 2.88 -13.26
C TYR A 151 11.31 1.35 -13.14
N LEU A 152 10.81 0.59 -14.11
CA LEU A 152 11.00 -0.86 -14.16
C LEU A 152 12.48 -1.23 -14.32
N LEU A 153 13.20 -0.52 -15.20
CA LEU A 153 14.63 -0.71 -15.40
C LEU A 153 15.42 -0.35 -14.13
N LEU A 154 15.13 0.79 -13.50
CA LEU A 154 15.74 1.17 -12.22
C LEU A 154 15.44 0.14 -11.13
N ASN A 155 14.20 -0.33 -11.02
CA ASN A 155 13.79 -1.32 -10.03
C ASN A 155 14.49 -2.67 -10.27
N ARG A 156 14.74 -3.06 -11.52
CA ARG A 156 15.52 -4.26 -11.85
C ARG A 156 16.96 -4.17 -11.33
N VAL A 157 17.56 -2.98 -11.39
CA VAL A 157 18.95 -2.74 -10.93
C VAL A 157 19.03 -2.65 -9.41
N HIS A 158 18.17 -1.85 -8.77
CA HIS A 158 18.29 -1.52 -7.35
C HIS A 158 17.41 -2.35 -6.42
N LYS A 159 16.39 -3.05 -6.94
CA LYS A 159 15.45 -3.89 -6.17
C LYS A 159 14.91 -3.21 -4.90
N HIS A 160 14.46 -1.95 -5.05
CA HIS A 160 14.03 -1.13 -3.94
C HIS A 160 12.51 -0.91 -3.96
N PRO A 161 11.79 -1.04 -2.81
CA PRO A 161 10.33 -0.90 -2.76
C PRO A 161 9.81 0.42 -3.31
N LEU A 162 10.53 1.52 -3.06
CA LEU A 162 10.15 2.83 -3.56
C LEU A 162 10.11 2.89 -5.10
N LEU A 163 11.05 2.23 -5.78
CA LEU A 163 11.08 2.19 -7.24
C LEU A 163 9.96 1.31 -7.79
N THR A 164 9.63 0.22 -7.09
CA THR A 164 8.44 -0.58 -7.40
C THR A 164 7.17 0.26 -7.23
N PHE A 165 7.07 1.08 -6.19
CA PHE A 165 5.94 1.99 -6.00
C PHE A 165 5.75 2.94 -7.18
N PHE A 166 6.81 3.63 -7.61
CA PHE A 166 6.73 4.51 -8.79
C PHE A 166 6.45 3.73 -10.08
N SER A 167 6.96 2.51 -10.23
CA SER A 167 6.60 1.65 -11.37
C SER A 167 5.11 1.35 -11.40
N ILE A 168 4.52 0.96 -10.26
CA ILE A 168 3.09 0.66 -10.16
C ILE A 168 2.25 1.91 -10.40
N ALA A 169 2.60 3.04 -9.78
CA ALA A 169 1.86 4.29 -9.95
C ALA A 169 1.84 4.76 -11.42
N ASN A 170 3.00 4.79 -12.07
CA ASN A 170 3.09 5.18 -13.48
C ASN A 170 2.49 4.12 -14.40
N GLY A 171 2.58 2.83 -14.05
CA GLY A 171 1.94 1.75 -14.80
C GLY A 171 0.42 1.83 -14.78
N THR A 172 -0.15 2.18 -13.62
CA THR A 172 -1.59 2.41 -13.50
C THR A 172 -2.04 3.62 -14.31
N ALA A 173 -1.32 4.75 -14.22
CA ALA A 173 -1.59 5.91 -15.06
C ALA A 173 -1.50 5.57 -16.56
N PHE A 174 -0.45 4.85 -16.96
CA PHE A 174 -0.27 4.37 -18.34
C PHE A 174 -1.46 3.53 -18.81
N VAL A 175 -1.93 2.56 -18.02
CA VAL A 175 -3.05 1.69 -18.41
C VAL A 175 -4.34 2.49 -18.61
N TYR A 176 -4.68 3.43 -17.72
CA TYR A 176 -5.84 4.29 -17.90
C TYR A 176 -5.72 5.15 -19.15
N LEU A 177 -4.57 5.80 -19.35
CA LEU A 177 -4.33 6.66 -20.50
C LEU A 177 -4.31 5.88 -21.81
N LEU A 178 -3.78 4.65 -21.81
CA LEU A 178 -3.74 3.78 -22.97
C LEU A 178 -5.16 3.35 -23.38
N VAL A 179 -5.96 2.90 -22.41
CA VAL A 179 -7.36 2.53 -22.68
C VAL A 179 -8.15 3.73 -23.19
N GLU A 180 -7.95 4.90 -22.58
CA GLU A 180 -8.60 6.14 -23.04
C GLU A 180 -8.15 6.53 -24.46
N ALA A 181 -6.86 6.44 -24.77
CA ALA A 181 -6.34 6.75 -26.10
C ALA A 181 -6.90 5.81 -27.19
N ILE A 182 -7.10 4.53 -26.88
CA ILE A 182 -7.68 3.54 -27.79
C ILE A 182 -9.19 3.77 -27.96
N THR A 183 -9.90 4.11 -26.88
CA THR A 183 -11.37 4.14 -26.87
C THR A 183 -11.99 5.52 -27.06
N LYS A 184 -11.20 6.60 -27.13
CA LYS A 184 -11.67 7.99 -27.23
C LYS A 184 -12.74 8.21 -28.30
N ASN A 185 -12.59 7.58 -29.46
CA ASN A 185 -13.49 7.71 -30.61
C ASN A 185 -14.51 6.57 -30.74
N SER A 186 -14.60 5.68 -29.75
CA SER A 186 -15.53 4.55 -29.76
C SER A 186 -16.85 4.93 -29.07
N TYR A 187 -17.96 4.35 -29.53
CA TYR A 187 -19.29 4.47 -28.91
C TYR A 187 -19.44 3.63 -27.61
N ILE A 188 -18.34 3.25 -26.98
CA ILE A 188 -18.35 2.42 -25.77
C ILE A 188 -18.75 3.31 -24.59
N ASP A 189 -19.66 2.81 -23.75
CA ASP A 189 -20.02 3.45 -22.48
C ASP A 189 -18.77 3.55 -21.58
N ARG A 190 -18.24 4.78 -21.48
CA ARG A 190 -16.98 5.07 -20.77
C ARG A 190 -17.09 4.73 -19.30
N GLU A 191 -18.23 4.97 -18.67
CA GLU A 191 -18.41 4.71 -17.24
C GLU A 191 -18.32 3.22 -16.93
N ASN A 192 -18.93 2.39 -17.79
CA ASN A 192 -18.81 0.94 -17.73
C ASN A 192 -17.37 0.49 -17.94
N LEU A 193 -16.71 0.98 -18.98
CA LEU A 193 -15.34 0.62 -19.28
C LEU A 193 -14.38 0.91 -18.11
N TYR A 194 -14.43 2.12 -17.53
CA TYR A 194 -13.55 2.50 -16.43
C TYR A 194 -13.85 1.72 -15.15
N ALA A 195 -15.10 1.36 -14.88
CA ALA A 195 -15.41 0.52 -13.73
C ALA A 195 -14.79 -0.88 -13.87
N TYR A 196 -14.93 -1.54 -15.03
CA TYR A 196 -14.29 -2.83 -15.27
C TYR A 196 -12.77 -2.74 -15.27
N LEU A 197 -12.21 -1.68 -15.87
CA LEU A 197 -10.77 -1.45 -15.85
C LEU A 197 -10.25 -1.30 -14.42
N THR A 198 -10.96 -0.54 -13.58
CA THR A 198 -10.61 -0.35 -12.17
C THR A 198 -10.75 -1.63 -11.36
N MET A 199 -11.73 -2.49 -11.67
CA MET A 199 -11.79 -3.85 -11.11
C MET A 199 -10.56 -4.67 -11.49
N VAL A 200 -10.17 -4.70 -12.76
CA VAL A 200 -9.00 -5.44 -13.22
C VAL A 200 -7.72 -4.92 -12.55
N ILE A 201 -7.55 -3.61 -12.45
CA ILE A 201 -6.42 -2.98 -11.77
C ILE A 201 -6.43 -3.32 -10.28
N GLY A 202 -7.58 -3.23 -9.60
CA GLY A 202 -7.72 -3.60 -8.19
C GLY A 202 -7.34 -5.07 -7.93
N GLY A 203 -7.81 -5.98 -8.78
CA GLY A 203 -7.41 -7.39 -8.75
C GLY A 203 -5.90 -7.57 -8.98
N SER A 204 -5.32 -6.86 -9.95
CA SER A 204 -3.88 -6.90 -10.21
C SER A 204 -3.04 -6.48 -9.01
N TYR A 205 -3.50 -5.49 -8.24
CA TYR A 205 -2.82 -5.04 -7.02
C TYR A 205 -2.84 -6.11 -5.93
N ILE A 206 -3.95 -6.83 -5.77
CA ILE A 206 -4.05 -7.95 -4.82
C ILE A 206 -3.11 -9.09 -5.24
N PHE A 207 -3.03 -9.41 -6.54
CA PHE A 207 -2.07 -10.39 -7.05
C PHE A 207 -0.62 -9.96 -6.84
N LEU A 208 -0.30 -8.67 -7.08
CA LEU A 208 1.02 -8.11 -6.79
C LEU A 208 1.34 -8.17 -5.29
N ALA A 209 0.38 -7.85 -4.42
CA ALA A 209 0.54 -7.95 -2.98
C ALA A 209 0.85 -9.40 -2.55
N TYR A 210 0.17 -10.38 -3.14
CA TYR A 210 0.49 -11.79 -2.91
C TYR A 210 1.91 -12.15 -3.36
N SER A 211 2.32 -11.72 -4.56
CA SER A 211 3.68 -11.95 -5.09
C SER A 211 4.77 -11.30 -4.22
N PHE A 212 4.50 -10.10 -3.70
CA PHE A 212 5.46 -9.34 -2.90
C PHE A 212 5.56 -9.77 -1.44
N SER A 213 4.64 -10.62 -0.96
CA SER A 213 4.60 -11.10 0.43
C SER A 213 5.90 -11.75 0.90
N LYS A 214 6.69 -12.33 -0.01
CA LYS A 214 7.93 -13.04 0.29
C LYS A 214 9.20 -12.32 -0.18
N ASN A 215 9.09 -11.10 -0.71
CA ASN A 215 10.19 -10.44 -1.40
C ASN A 215 10.56 -9.08 -0.78
N TRP A 216 11.56 -8.39 -1.35
CA TRP A 216 11.99 -7.05 -0.90
C TRP A 216 10.84 -6.03 -0.87
N ASN A 217 9.81 -6.22 -1.69
CA ASN A 217 8.61 -5.40 -1.79
C ASN A 217 7.57 -5.64 -0.68
N LYS A 218 7.87 -6.41 0.37
CA LYS A 218 6.94 -6.69 1.48
C LYS A 218 6.29 -5.45 2.10
N TYR A 219 6.99 -4.32 2.10
CA TYR A 219 6.48 -3.05 2.63
C TYR A 219 5.31 -2.48 1.83
N LEU A 220 5.16 -2.85 0.55
CA LEU A 220 4.05 -2.42 -0.29
C LEU A 220 2.80 -3.28 -0.15
N VAL A 221 2.90 -4.46 0.48
CA VAL A 221 1.79 -5.42 0.55
C VAL A 221 0.57 -4.81 1.24
N GLY A 222 0.77 -4.08 2.34
CA GLY A 222 -0.33 -3.44 3.08
C GLY A 222 -1.10 -2.44 2.21
N ILE A 223 -0.38 -1.50 1.57
CA ILE A 223 -1.01 -0.47 0.74
C ILE A 223 -1.63 -1.06 -0.53
N LEU A 224 -1.02 -2.06 -1.16
CA LEU A 224 -1.58 -2.73 -2.33
C LEU A 224 -2.84 -3.53 -1.99
N CYS A 225 -2.87 -4.20 -0.84
CA CYS A 225 -4.09 -4.87 -0.36
C CYS A 225 -5.22 -3.87 -0.08
N LEU A 226 -4.91 -2.73 0.56
CA LEU A 226 -5.89 -1.67 0.82
C LEU A 226 -6.44 -1.11 -0.49
N VAL A 227 -5.57 -0.51 -1.31
CA VAL A 227 -5.97 0.18 -2.53
C VAL A 227 -6.56 -0.80 -3.54
N GLY A 228 -6.01 -2.01 -3.66
CA GLY A 228 -6.50 -3.04 -4.57
C GLY A 228 -7.90 -3.53 -4.20
N SER A 229 -8.13 -3.85 -2.92
CA SER A 229 -9.46 -4.28 -2.46
C SER A 229 -10.48 -3.15 -2.56
N PHE A 230 -10.08 -1.92 -2.24
CA PHE A 230 -10.96 -0.75 -2.33
C PHE A 230 -11.33 -0.46 -3.78
N ALA A 231 -10.34 -0.41 -4.69
CA ALA A 231 -10.58 -0.18 -6.12
C ALA A 231 -11.47 -1.28 -6.73
N PHE A 232 -11.21 -2.55 -6.39
CA PHE A 232 -12.00 -3.68 -6.88
C PHE A 232 -13.45 -3.60 -6.39
N LEU A 233 -13.65 -3.51 -5.06
CA LEU A 233 -14.99 -3.55 -4.47
C LEU A 233 -15.78 -2.26 -4.73
N SER A 234 -15.14 -1.09 -4.73
CA SER A 234 -15.80 0.17 -5.09
C SER A 234 -16.31 0.15 -6.53
N SER A 235 -15.51 -0.37 -7.45
CA SER A 235 -15.90 -0.44 -8.87
C SER A 235 -16.99 -1.47 -9.10
N ALA A 236 -16.90 -2.64 -8.45
CA ALA A 236 -17.97 -3.64 -8.46
C ALA A 236 -19.27 -3.10 -7.85
N PHE A 237 -19.18 -2.35 -6.76
CA PHE A 237 -20.34 -1.73 -6.11
C PHE A 237 -20.97 -0.64 -6.98
N SER A 238 -20.16 0.13 -7.72
CA SER A 238 -20.72 1.10 -8.68
C SER A 238 -21.58 0.43 -9.76
N ARG A 239 -21.31 -0.84 -10.13
CA ARG A 239 -22.16 -1.60 -11.05
C ARG A 239 -23.50 -1.98 -10.43
N VAL A 240 -23.55 -2.17 -9.11
CA VAL A 240 -24.80 -2.39 -8.37
C VAL A 240 -25.64 -1.11 -8.41
N LEU A 241 -25.04 0.03 -8.10
CA LEU A 241 -25.73 1.33 -8.07
C LEU A 241 -26.21 1.79 -9.46
N ASP A 242 -25.42 1.56 -10.50
CA ASP A 242 -25.79 1.93 -11.87
C ASP A 242 -26.92 1.03 -12.40
N ALA A 243 -26.89 -0.26 -12.03
CA ALA A 243 -27.91 -1.22 -12.43
C ALA A 243 -29.30 -0.87 -11.86
N SER A 244 -29.37 -0.42 -10.61
CA SER A 244 -30.64 -0.01 -10.00
C SER A 244 -31.14 1.33 -10.52
N SER A 245 -30.23 2.25 -10.85
CA SER A 245 -30.60 3.56 -11.39
C SER A 245 -31.19 3.49 -12.81
N ARG A 246 -30.75 2.55 -13.66
CA ARG A 246 -31.16 2.47 -15.09
C ARG A 246 -32.43 1.66 -15.37
N ARG A 247 -32.94 0.84 -14.45
CA ARG A 247 -34.16 0.01 -14.68
C ARG A 247 -35.05 0.00 -13.44
N GLY A 248 -36.33 0.31 -13.63
CA GLY A 248 -37.34 0.11 -12.58
C GLY A 248 -37.40 -1.34 -12.09
N ILE A 249 -37.71 -1.47 -10.79
CA ILE A 249 -38.02 -2.67 -9.99
C ILE A 249 -37.71 -4.01 -10.68
N GLY A 250 -36.49 -4.53 -10.48
CA GLY A 250 -36.09 -5.87 -10.88
C GLY A 250 -34.71 -6.25 -10.36
N PHE A 251 -34.55 -7.50 -9.91
CA PHE A 251 -33.30 -8.03 -9.36
C PHE A 251 -32.18 -8.06 -10.42
N HIS A 252 -31.08 -7.34 -10.19
CA HIS A 252 -29.95 -7.34 -11.12
C HIS A 252 -28.89 -8.40 -10.76
N PRO A 253 -28.28 -9.11 -11.74
CA PRO A 253 -27.21 -10.09 -11.47
C PRO A 253 -26.02 -9.53 -10.67
N TRP A 254 -25.75 -8.23 -10.79
CA TRP A 254 -24.68 -7.56 -10.04
C TRP A 254 -24.94 -7.51 -8.53
N GLU A 255 -26.19 -7.44 -8.07
CA GLU A 255 -26.51 -7.43 -6.63
C GLU A 255 -26.12 -8.74 -5.96
N ILE A 256 -26.37 -9.87 -6.64
CA ILE A 256 -26.00 -11.21 -6.18
C ILE A 256 -24.49 -11.42 -6.33
N LEU A 257 -23.93 -11.07 -7.49
CA LEU A 257 -22.50 -11.23 -7.76
C LEU A 257 -21.64 -10.43 -6.77
N PHE A 258 -22.12 -9.27 -6.32
CA PHE A 258 -21.43 -8.46 -5.34
C PHE A 258 -21.25 -9.16 -3.99
N PHE A 259 -22.25 -9.91 -3.52
CA PHE A 259 -22.10 -10.72 -2.31
C PHE A 259 -20.96 -11.73 -2.45
N PHE A 260 -20.85 -12.40 -3.60
CA PHE A 260 -19.75 -13.33 -3.86
C PHE A 260 -18.39 -12.63 -3.84
N PHE A 261 -18.29 -11.40 -4.36
CA PHE A 261 -17.05 -10.63 -4.29
C PHE A 261 -16.68 -10.24 -2.86
N VAL A 262 -17.65 -9.81 -2.05
CA VAL A 262 -17.41 -9.43 -0.66
C VAL A 262 -17.03 -10.65 0.20
N PHE A 263 -17.77 -11.75 0.10
CA PHE A 263 -17.43 -12.99 0.81
C PHE A 263 -16.10 -13.58 0.31
N GLY A 264 -15.84 -13.50 -1.01
CA GLY A 264 -14.56 -13.85 -1.59
C GLY A 264 -13.41 -13.01 -1.03
N GLY A 265 -13.61 -11.70 -0.88
CA GLY A 265 -12.67 -10.78 -0.23
C GLY A 265 -12.41 -11.14 1.24
N MET A 266 -13.46 -11.44 2.01
CA MET A 266 -13.33 -11.91 3.39
C MET A 266 -12.55 -13.23 3.48
N PHE A 267 -12.86 -14.21 2.64
CA PHE A 267 -12.12 -15.48 2.59
C PHE A 267 -10.66 -15.26 2.19
N LEU A 268 -10.42 -14.40 1.19
CA LEU A 268 -9.08 -14.04 0.74
C LEU A 268 -8.29 -13.34 1.85
N SER A 269 -8.94 -12.53 2.68
CA SER A 269 -8.31 -11.87 3.83
C SER A 269 -7.73 -12.87 4.83
N VAL A 270 -8.41 -14.00 5.05
CA VAL A 270 -7.93 -15.09 5.92
C VAL A 270 -6.71 -15.76 5.28
N LYS A 271 -6.80 -16.10 3.99
CA LYS A 271 -5.70 -16.75 3.26
C LYS A 271 -4.44 -15.88 3.21
N MET A 272 -4.60 -14.57 2.99
CA MET A 272 -3.49 -13.60 2.91
C MET A 272 -3.10 -13.02 4.27
N LYS A 273 -3.82 -13.34 5.35
CA LYS A 273 -3.65 -12.77 6.70
C LYS A 273 -3.61 -11.24 6.69
N SER A 274 -4.49 -10.60 5.91
CA SER A 274 -4.49 -9.15 5.70
C SER A 274 -5.70 -8.46 6.35
N GLY A 275 -5.45 -7.67 7.40
CA GLY A 275 -6.49 -6.88 8.06
C GLY A 275 -7.09 -5.78 7.16
N TRP A 276 -6.33 -5.27 6.20
CA TRP A 276 -6.82 -4.27 5.24
C TRP A 276 -7.89 -4.83 4.30
N ILE A 277 -7.69 -6.02 3.74
CA ILE A 277 -8.69 -6.68 2.88
C ILE A 277 -9.98 -6.95 3.68
N LEU A 278 -9.82 -7.44 4.92
CA LEU A 278 -10.95 -7.70 5.80
C LEU A 278 -11.74 -6.42 6.11
N GLY A 279 -11.05 -5.35 6.50
CA GLY A 279 -11.69 -4.07 6.82
C GLY A 279 -12.47 -3.50 5.64
N VAL A 280 -11.87 -3.49 4.44
CA VAL A 280 -12.53 -3.01 3.23
C VAL A 280 -13.72 -3.90 2.85
N SER A 281 -13.57 -5.23 2.89
CA SER A 281 -14.66 -6.16 2.55
C SER A 281 -15.85 -6.00 3.51
N THR A 282 -15.59 -5.87 4.81
CA THR A 282 -16.64 -5.61 5.82
C THR A 282 -17.34 -4.28 5.59
N LEU A 283 -16.58 -3.22 5.28
CA LEU A 283 -17.15 -1.91 4.97
C LEU A 283 -18.11 -1.99 3.77
N PHE A 284 -17.70 -2.65 2.69
CA PHE A 284 -18.54 -2.84 1.51
C PHE A 284 -19.72 -3.79 1.74
N LEU A 285 -19.60 -4.79 2.62
CA LEU A 285 -20.74 -5.60 3.05
C LEU A 285 -21.80 -4.73 3.72
N ILE A 286 -21.39 -3.89 4.67
CA ILE A 286 -22.29 -2.98 5.39
C ILE A 286 -22.94 -2.01 4.41
N ALA A 287 -22.17 -1.42 3.50
CA ALA A 287 -22.68 -0.52 2.46
C ALA A 287 -23.73 -1.20 1.57
N HIS A 288 -23.48 -2.44 1.13
CA HIS A 288 -24.40 -3.18 0.27
C HIS A 288 -25.67 -3.62 0.99
N VAL A 289 -25.57 -4.11 2.22
CA VAL A 289 -26.75 -4.43 3.04
C VAL A 289 -27.59 -3.18 3.29
N SER A 290 -26.95 -2.06 3.58
CA SER A 290 -27.64 -0.77 3.77
C SER A 290 -28.37 -0.35 2.49
N TYR A 291 -27.70 -0.48 1.34
CA TYR A 291 -28.26 -0.18 0.02
C TYR A 291 -29.49 -1.03 -0.31
N ILE A 292 -29.39 -2.36 -0.21
CA ILE A 292 -30.52 -3.27 -0.46
C ILE A 292 -31.66 -2.98 0.49
N THR A 293 -31.38 -2.64 1.75
CA THR A 293 -32.43 -2.36 2.72
C THR A 293 -33.17 -1.06 2.40
N SER A 294 -32.45 0.00 2.00
CA SER A 294 -33.08 1.23 1.55
C SER A 294 -33.87 1.06 0.25
N GLU A 295 -33.37 0.26 -0.69
CA GLU A 295 -34.03 0.12 -2.00
C GLU A 295 -35.33 -0.68 -1.91
N TYR A 296 -35.30 -1.81 -1.20
CA TYR A 296 -36.42 -2.77 -1.22
C TYR A 296 -37.35 -2.68 -0.01
N PHE A 297 -36.91 -2.06 1.09
CA PHE A 297 -37.67 -2.06 2.33
C PHE A 297 -37.99 -0.68 2.89
N ALA A 298 -37.58 0.42 2.22
CA ALA A 298 -37.78 1.79 2.71
C ALA A 298 -39.23 2.10 3.15
N ASP A 299 -40.23 1.53 2.48
CA ASP A 299 -41.65 1.78 2.76
C ASP A 299 -42.22 0.98 3.95
N SER A 300 -41.42 0.14 4.61
CA SER A 300 -41.85 -0.65 5.77
C SER A 300 -41.21 -0.16 7.08
N LEU A 301 -41.98 0.05 8.14
CA LEU A 301 -41.41 0.41 9.46
C LEU A 301 -40.59 -0.74 10.11
N GLY A 302 -40.66 -1.96 9.57
CA GLY A 302 -40.04 -3.16 10.15
C GLY A 302 -38.54 -3.30 9.91
N TRP A 303 -38.00 -2.74 8.82
CA TRP A 303 -36.61 -3.00 8.41
C TRP A 303 -35.53 -2.45 9.36
N PRO A 304 -35.65 -1.24 9.96
CA PRO A 304 -34.61 -0.76 10.87
C PRO A 304 -34.57 -1.63 12.12
N ILE A 305 -35.73 -2.08 12.59
CA ILE A 305 -35.88 -2.96 13.76
C ILE A 305 -35.27 -4.33 13.45
N SER A 306 -35.56 -4.90 12.27
CA SER A 306 -34.96 -6.17 11.83
C SER A 306 -33.43 -6.09 11.70
N LEU A 307 -32.88 -4.99 11.17
CA LEU A 307 -31.43 -4.78 11.10
C LEU A 307 -30.79 -4.65 12.48
N VAL A 308 -31.42 -3.94 13.41
CA VAL A 308 -30.95 -3.83 14.80
C VAL A 308 -30.92 -5.22 15.46
N ILE A 309 -32.00 -5.99 15.33
CA ILE A 309 -32.08 -7.36 15.88
C ILE A 309 -31.02 -8.25 15.24
N LEU A 310 -30.89 -8.23 13.91
CA LEU A 310 -29.92 -9.03 13.18
C LEU A 310 -28.47 -8.65 13.56
N GLY A 311 -28.21 -7.35 13.76
CA GLY A 311 -26.94 -6.85 14.27
C GLY A 311 -26.60 -7.41 15.65
N PHE A 312 -27.55 -7.39 16.59
CA PHE A 312 -27.37 -8.01 17.90
C PHE A 312 -27.15 -9.52 17.82
N VAL A 313 -27.85 -10.22 16.93
CA VAL A 313 -27.65 -11.67 16.70
C VAL A 313 -26.23 -11.94 16.20
N PHE A 314 -25.72 -11.18 15.23
CA PHE A 314 -24.35 -11.35 14.73
C PHE A 314 -23.29 -11.03 15.79
N ILE A 315 -23.49 -10.00 16.60
CA ILE A 315 -22.60 -9.69 17.74
C ILE A 315 -22.59 -10.87 18.73
N GLY A 316 -23.77 -11.41 19.06
CA GLY A 316 -23.92 -12.58 19.93
C GLY A 316 -23.22 -13.82 19.37
N LEU A 317 -23.41 -14.12 18.09
CA LEU A 317 -22.74 -15.23 17.39
C LEU A 317 -21.22 -15.04 17.34
N GLY A 318 -20.75 -13.83 17.08
CA GLY A 318 -19.32 -13.50 17.08
C GLY A 318 -18.68 -13.71 18.45
N TYR A 319 -19.32 -13.24 19.51
CA TYR A 319 -18.88 -13.47 20.89
C TYR A 319 -18.92 -14.96 21.27
N GLY A 320 -19.98 -15.67 20.87
CA GLY A 320 -20.10 -17.12 21.06
C GLY A 320 -18.98 -17.90 20.36
N SER A 321 -18.65 -17.54 19.12
CA SER A 321 -17.55 -18.16 18.38
C SER A 321 -16.19 -17.97 19.05
N VAL A 322 -15.89 -16.77 19.56
CA VAL A 322 -14.66 -16.52 20.33
C VAL A 322 -14.62 -17.35 21.60
N THR A 323 -15.76 -17.49 22.28
CA THR A 323 -15.88 -18.27 23.51
C THR A 323 -15.68 -19.76 23.26
N ILE A 324 -16.28 -20.30 22.18
CA ILE A 324 -16.09 -21.71 21.76
C ILE A 324 -14.63 -21.96 21.38
N ASN A 325 -14.00 -21.07 20.62
CA ASN A 325 -12.60 -21.19 20.22
C ASN A 325 -11.66 -21.20 21.43
N LYS A 326 -11.90 -20.33 22.42
CA LYS A 326 -11.13 -20.32 23.68
C LYS A 326 -11.33 -21.59 24.50
N LYS A 327 -12.58 -22.08 24.60
CA LYS A 327 -12.94 -23.20 25.48
C LYS A 327 -12.61 -24.58 24.91
N TYR A 328 -12.69 -24.77 23.59
CA TYR A 328 -12.59 -26.09 22.97
C TYR A 328 -11.42 -26.25 21.98
N ILE A 329 -10.81 -25.17 21.50
CA ILE A 329 -9.74 -25.25 20.49
C ILE A 329 -8.38 -24.86 21.08
N LYS A 330 -8.32 -23.83 21.93
CA LYS A 330 -7.08 -23.42 22.61
C LYS A 330 -6.82 -24.13 23.95
N GLY A 331 -7.82 -24.80 24.53
CA GLY A 331 -7.71 -25.52 25.80
C GLY A 331 -7.31 -27.00 25.67
N SER A 332 -7.02 -27.49 24.47
CA SER A 332 -6.64 -28.88 24.19
C SER A 332 -5.24 -29.01 23.57
N ALA A 333 -4.36 -28.04 23.83
CA ALA A 333 -2.93 -28.11 23.52
C ALA A 333 -2.13 -28.14 24.82
#